data_AF-A0A0N5CVH8-F1
#
_entry.id   AF-A0A0N5CVH8-F1
#
_cell.length_a   1.000
_cell.length_b   1.000
_cell.length_c   1.000
_cell.angle_alpha   90.00
_cell.angle_beta   90.00
_cell.angle_gamma   90.00
#
_symmetry.space_group_name_H-M   'P 1'
#
loop_
_entity.id
_entity.type
_entity.pdbx_description
1 polymer ?
#
loop_
_entity_poly.entity_id
_entity_poly.type
_entity_poly.pdbx_seq_one_letter_code
_entity_poly.pdbx_strand_id
1 'polypeptide(L)'
;MSRLYEAVWPALSSIYKRPKNFTDLCDENNLDPRHVTFTYCPTICIRMWEEPIVAGVRIKGHIRGCLVDLLHNGFNQTIVTWYRWMHRDSCRQYRKRELFKLPIELSDDSSITVCTCYADYCNGRSSSEATKLGISQYSFLLLFSFLLSIYIQRISYLSS
;
A
#
# COMPACT_ATOMS: atom_id res chain seq x y z
N MET A 1 -9.05 -3.13 8.56
CA MET A 1 -10.10 -3.03 7.51
C MET A 1 -11.03 -1.90 7.90
N SER A 2 -11.76 -1.27 6.98
CA SER A 2 -12.74 -0.22 7.31
C SER A 2 -13.96 -0.78 8.06
N ARG A 3 -14.73 0.10 8.71
CA ARG A 3 -15.97 -0.26 9.42
C ARG A 3 -17.06 -0.75 8.49
N LEU A 4 -17.00 -0.42 7.21
CA LEU A 4 -17.88 -1.01 6.18
C LEU A 4 -17.79 -2.55 6.21
N TYR A 5 -16.58 -3.10 6.25
CA TYR A 5 -16.36 -4.55 6.33
C TYR A 5 -16.76 -5.14 7.68
N GLU A 6 -16.72 -4.35 8.75
CA GLU A 6 -17.17 -4.77 10.08
C GLU A 6 -18.69 -5.01 10.09
N ALA A 7 -19.45 -4.08 9.51
CA ALA A 7 -20.91 -4.15 9.48
C ALA A 7 -21.45 -5.41 8.80
N VAL A 8 -20.70 -5.95 7.83
CA VAL A 8 -21.06 -7.18 7.10
C VAL A 8 -20.15 -8.36 7.43
N TRP A 9 -19.38 -8.28 8.51
CA TRP A 9 -18.36 -9.28 8.86
C TRP A 9 -18.88 -10.72 8.93
N PRO A 10 -20.08 -11.02 9.47
CA PRO A 10 -20.58 -12.39 9.51
C PRO A 10 -20.60 -13.06 8.12
N ALA A 11 -20.96 -12.32 7.06
CA ALA A 11 -20.99 -12.81 5.69
C ALA A 11 -19.60 -12.95 5.06
N LEU A 12 -18.60 -12.22 5.55
CA LEU A 12 -17.25 -12.16 4.98
C LEU A 12 -16.22 -13.02 5.73
N SER A 13 -16.57 -13.50 6.92
CA SER A 13 -15.69 -14.22 7.83
C SER A 13 -15.15 -15.54 7.29
N SER A 14 -15.78 -16.13 6.27
CA SER A 14 -15.30 -17.34 5.58
C SER A 14 -14.23 -17.05 4.52
N ILE A 15 -14.13 -15.79 4.07
CA ILE A 15 -13.23 -15.37 2.98
C ILE A 15 -11.97 -14.74 3.57
N TYR A 16 -12.17 -13.76 4.44
CA TYR A 16 -11.12 -12.94 5.02
C TYR A 16 -10.72 -13.42 6.41
N LYS A 17 -9.42 -13.39 6.72
CA LYS A 17 -8.97 -13.51 8.10
C LYS A 17 -9.39 -12.25 8.86
N ARG A 18 -9.83 -12.43 10.11
CA ARG A 18 -10.27 -11.30 10.95
C ARG A 18 -9.15 -10.27 11.12
N PRO A 19 -9.39 -8.97 10.81
CA PRO A 19 -8.37 -7.96 10.99
C PRO A 19 -8.14 -7.69 12.49
N LYS A 20 -6.94 -7.18 12.81
CA LYS A 20 -6.58 -6.73 14.17
C LYS A 20 -7.51 -5.63 14.69
N ASN A 21 -7.94 -4.73 13.80
CA ASN A 21 -8.88 -3.67 14.11
C ASN A 21 -9.72 -3.30 12.87
N PHE A 22 -10.97 -2.92 13.09
CA PHE A 22 -11.84 -2.27 12.13
C PHE A 22 -11.83 -0.74 12.35
N THR A 23 -11.32 0.00 11.37
CA THR A 23 -11.14 1.45 11.46
C THR A 23 -11.12 2.07 10.07
N ASP A 24 -11.81 3.19 9.90
CA ASP A 24 -11.83 3.94 8.63
C ASP A 24 -10.54 4.75 8.43
N LEU A 25 -9.77 4.97 9.49
CA LEU A 25 -8.46 5.65 9.47
C LEU A 25 -7.41 4.89 8.65
N CYS A 26 -7.66 3.62 8.31
CA CYS A 26 -6.77 2.84 7.46
C CYS A 26 -6.79 3.24 5.98
N ASP A 27 -7.62 4.19 5.54
CA ASP A 27 -7.49 4.78 4.19
C ASP A 27 -6.46 5.91 4.12
N GLU A 28 -6.00 6.44 5.25
CA GLU A 28 -5.12 7.61 5.26
C GLU A 28 -3.73 7.32 4.67
N ASN A 29 -3.14 8.35 4.06
CA ASN A 29 -1.83 8.23 3.42
C ASN A 29 -0.66 8.21 4.42
N ASN A 30 -0.91 8.62 5.67
CA ASN A 30 0.07 8.58 6.75
C ASN A 30 -0.61 7.99 7.99
N LEU A 31 -0.45 6.67 8.17
CA LEU A 31 -1.14 5.96 9.25
C LEU A 31 -0.53 6.30 10.62
N ASP A 32 -1.38 6.66 11.58
CA ASP A 32 -1.00 6.77 13.00
C ASP A 32 -0.97 5.37 13.65
N PRO A 33 0.19 4.90 14.15
CA PRO A 33 0.31 3.61 14.84
C PRO A 33 -0.61 3.45 16.06
N ARG A 34 -1.08 4.54 16.66
CA ARG A 34 -2.02 4.50 17.80
C ARG A 34 -3.41 4.05 17.39
N HIS A 35 -3.80 4.29 16.13
CA HIS A 35 -5.13 4.02 15.62
C HIS A 35 -5.15 2.84 14.65
N VAL A 36 -4.03 2.59 13.96
CA VAL A 36 -3.90 1.50 12.99
C VAL A 36 -2.73 0.62 13.38
N THR A 37 -3.04 -0.62 13.79
CA THR A 37 -2.04 -1.59 14.23
C THR A 37 -1.18 -2.08 13.07
N PHE A 38 0.14 -2.02 13.25
CA PHE A 38 1.11 -2.64 12.36
C PHE A 38 1.35 -4.11 12.73
N THR A 39 1.68 -4.92 11.73
CA THR A 39 2.03 -6.34 11.91
C THR A 39 3.28 -6.65 11.12
N TYR A 40 4.05 -7.62 11.59
CA TYR A 40 5.13 -8.20 10.80
C TYR A 40 4.54 -8.87 9.55
N CYS A 41 5.15 -8.61 8.39
CA CYS A 41 4.73 -9.18 7.11
C CYS A 41 5.92 -9.85 6.43
N PRO A 42 6.01 -11.19 6.41
CA PRO A 42 7.14 -11.90 5.80
C PRO A 42 7.10 -11.93 4.27
N THR A 43 6.12 -11.27 3.65
CA THR A 43 5.91 -11.28 2.19
C THR A 43 5.71 -9.86 1.69
N ILE A 44 4.58 -9.56 1.04
CA ILE A 44 4.28 -8.24 0.49
C ILE A 44 3.16 -7.58 1.27
N CYS A 45 3.27 -6.26 1.36
CA CYS A 45 2.23 -5.42 1.90
C CYS A 45 1.14 -5.21 0.85
N ILE A 46 -0.12 -5.25 1.28
CA ILE A 46 -1.30 -5.05 0.45
C ILE A 46 -2.10 -3.85 0.95
N ARG A 47 -2.60 -3.05 0.01
CA ARG A 47 -3.71 -2.09 0.20
C ARG A 47 -4.77 -2.39 -0.85
N MET A 48 -6.01 -2.65 -0.43
CA MET A 48 -7.14 -2.87 -1.33
C MET A 48 -8.27 -1.91 -1.00
N TRP A 49 -9.04 -1.52 -2.02
CA TRP A 49 -10.28 -0.79 -1.80
C TRP A 49 -11.30 -1.03 -2.90
N GLU A 50 -12.55 -0.82 -2.53
CA GLU A 50 -13.72 -0.87 -3.39
C GLU A 50 -14.66 0.28 -3.08
N GLU A 51 -15.50 0.65 -4.04
CA GLU A 51 -16.47 1.74 -3.93
C GLU A 51 -17.88 1.27 -4.31
N PRO A 52 -18.50 0.36 -3.52
CA PRO A 52 -19.88 -0.03 -3.74
C PRO A 52 -20.84 1.18 -3.66
N ILE A 53 -21.92 1.10 -4.45
CA ILE A 53 -23.02 2.05 -4.43
C ILE A 53 -24.15 1.45 -3.59
N VAL A 54 -24.51 2.12 -2.49
CA VAL A 54 -25.61 1.72 -1.61
C VAL A 54 -26.61 2.87 -1.58
N ALA A 55 -27.84 2.62 -2.05
CA ALA A 55 -28.90 3.64 -2.13
C ALA A 55 -28.47 4.94 -2.85
N GLY A 56 -27.63 4.82 -3.89
CA GLY A 56 -27.09 5.96 -4.65
C GLY A 56 -25.86 6.63 -4.02
N VAL A 57 -25.44 6.22 -2.82
CA VAL A 57 -24.25 6.74 -2.13
C VAL A 57 -23.07 5.82 -2.38
N ARG A 58 -21.93 6.38 -2.80
CA ARG A 58 -20.66 5.65 -2.90
C ARG A 58 -20.06 5.51 -1.51
N ILE A 59 -19.90 4.27 -1.06
CA ILE A 59 -19.26 3.98 0.23
C ILE A 59 -17.93 3.29 -0.07
N LYS A 60 -16.86 3.74 0.59
CA LYS A 60 -15.51 3.23 0.33
C LYS A 60 -15.15 2.16 1.35
N GLY A 61 -14.85 0.96 0.84
CA GLY A 61 -14.34 -0.16 1.63
C GLY A 61 -12.82 -0.22 1.54
N HIS A 62 -12.12 -0.31 2.67
CA HIS A 62 -10.65 -0.36 2.70
C HIS A 62 -10.10 -1.55 3.45
N ILE A 63 -9.04 -2.13 2.90
CA ILE A 63 -8.29 -3.22 3.49
C ILE A 63 -6.80 -2.90 3.40
N ARG A 64 -6.07 -3.05 4.49
CA ARG A 64 -4.61 -3.06 4.53
C ARG A 64 -4.14 -4.28 5.30
N GLY A 65 -3.06 -4.90 4.87
CA GLY A 65 -2.52 -6.09 5.52
C GLY A 65 -1.34 -6.69 4.78
N CYS A 66 -1.02 -7.93 5.13
CA CYS A 66 0.01 -8.74 4.49
C CYS A 66 -0.64 -9.75 3.55
N LEU A 67 -0.03 -10.06 2.40
CA LEU A 67 -0.56 -11.02 1.42
C LEU A 67 -0.96 -12.36 2.05
N VAL A 68 -0.09 -12.94 2.87
CA VAL A 68 -0.30 -14.27 3.48
C VAL A 68 -1.35 -14.30 4.59
N ASP A 69 -1.73 -13.12 5.11
CA ASP A 69 -2.64 -13.00 6.26
C ASP A 69 -3.96 -12.32 5.93
N LEU A 70 -4.26 -12.13 4.65
CA LEU A 70 -5.49 -11.47 4.26
C LEU A 70 -6.68 -12.43 4.09
N LEU A 71 -6.46 -13.57 3.44
CA LEU A 71 -7.50 -14.51 3.05
C LEU A 71 -7.23 -15.89 3.67
N HIS A 72 -8.30 -16.63 3.97
CA HIS A 72 -8.18 -18.01 4.44
C HIS A 72 -7.57 -18.93 3.38
N ASN A 73 -8.02 -18.81 2.12
CA ASN A 73 -7.63 -19.69 1.01
C ASN A 73 -6.60 -19.08 0.05
N GLY A 74 -6.05 -17.93 0.43
CA GLY A 74 -5.16 -17.12 -0.39
C GLY A 74 -5.82 -16.59 -1.67
N PHE A 75 -5.06 -15.77 -2.41
CA PHE A 75 -5.47 -15.26 -3.71
C PHE A 75 -5.32 -16.31 -4.81
N ASN A 76 -5.92 -16.05 -5.97
CA ASN A 76 -5.67 -16.82 -7.18
C ASN A 76 -4.20 -16.70 -7.61
N GLN A 77 -3.47 -17.82 -7.56
CA GLN A 77 -2.01 -17.83 -7.79
C GLN A 77 -1.63 -17.44 -9.22
N THR A 78 -2.50 -17.72 -10.21
CA THR A 78 -2.28 -17.29 -11.59
C THR A 78 -2.23 -15.78 -11.68
N ILE A 79 -3.14 -15.07 -10.99
CA ILE A 79 -3.16 -13.60 -10.93
C ILE A 79 -1.90 -13.09 -10.22
N VAL A 80 -1.58 -13.63 -9.03
CA VAL A 80 -0.40 -13.24 -8.24
C VAL A 80 0.89 -13.34 -9.06
N THR A 81 1.09 -14.47 -9.75
CA THR A 81 2.27 -14.72 -10.59
C THR A 81 2.28 -13.83 -11.82
N TRP A 82 1.18 -13.75 -12.57
CA TRP A 82 1.09 -12.99 -13.81
C TRP A 82 1.42 -11.51 -13.61
N TYR A 83 0.86 -10.91 -12.57
CA TYR A 83 1.08 -9.49 -12.28
C TYR A 83 2.35 -9.22 -11.48
N ARG A 84 3.07 -10.28 -11.10
CA ARG A 84 4.34 -10.24 -10.37
C ARG A 84 4.20 -9.49 -9.06
N TRP A 85 3.13 -9.78 -8.32
CA TRP A 85 2.86 -9.16 -7.02
C TRP A 85 3.94 -9.42 -5.99
N MET A 86 4.89 -10.33 -6.26
CA MET A 86 6.06 -10.60 -5.42
C MET A 86 7.39 -9.99 -5.93
N HIS A 87 7.38 -9.20 -7.02
CA HIS A 87 8.60 -8.56 -7.54
C HIS A 87 8.52 -7.04 -7.82
N ARG A 88 7.35 -6.39 -7.78
CA ARG A 88 7.21 -4.96 -8.10
C ARG A 88 6.00 -4.29 -7.47
N ASP A 89 6.18 -3.03 -7.08
CA ASP A 89 5.09 -2.22 -6.61
C ASP A 89 4.09 -2.03 -7.76
N SER A 90 2.81 -2.26 -7.50
CA SER A 90 1.79 -2.18 -8.55
C SER A 90 0.41 -1.92 -7.97
N CYS A 91 -0.41 -1.16 -8.69
CA CYS A 91 -1.82 -0.94 -8.39
C CYS A 91 -2.65 -1.30 -9.61
N ARG A 92 -3.62 -2.21 -9.45
CA ARG A 92 -4.49 -2.65 -10.54
C ARG A 92 -5.88 -2.99 -10.02
N GLN A 93 -6.87 -2.83 -10.89
CA GLN A 93 -8.23 -3.27 -10.63
C GLN A 93 -8.42 -4.70 -11.11
N TYR A 94 -9.10 -5.51 -10.31
CA TYR A 94 -9.39 -6.92 -10.59
C TYR A 94 -10.86 -7.21 -10.43
N ARG A 95 -11.40 -8.09 -11.26
CA ARG A 95 -12.72 -8.67 -11.01
C ARG A 95 -12.62 -9.58 -9.80
N LYS A 96 -13.55 -9.45 -8.85
CA LYS A 96 -13.53 -10.24 -7.61
C LYS A 96 -13.56 -11.74 -7.88
N ARG A 97 -14.35 -12.18 -8.87
CA ARG A 97 -14.44 -13.57 -9.33
C ARG A 97 -13.13 -14.19 -9.83
N GLU A 98 -12.21 -13.36 -10.35
CA GLU A 98 -10.90 -13.81 -10.84
C GLU A 98 -9.85 -13.82 -9.73
N LEU A 99 -9.97 -12.83 -8.82
CA LEU A 99 -9.02 -12.60 -7.74
C LEU A 99 -9.23 -13.55 -6.56
N PHE A 100 -10.48 -13.69 -6.13
CA PHE A 100 -10.90 -14.51 -5.01
C PHE A 100 -11.39 -15.87 -5.52
N LYS A 101 -11.00 -16.94 -4.84
CA LYS A 101 -11.46 -18.31 -5.14
C LYS A 101 -12.87 -18.54 -4.56
N LEU A 102 -13.83 -17.74 -4.99
CA LEU A 102 -15.20 -17.77 -4.47
C LEU A 102 -16.07 -18.83 -5.18
N PRO A 103 -17.02 -19.44 -4.47
CA PRO A 103 -18.12 -20.18 -5.10
C PRO A 103 -18.92 -19.31 -6.06
N ILE A 104 -19.56 -19.94 -7.05
CA ILE A 104 -20.34 -19.24 -8.08
C ILE A 104 -21.47 -18.42 -7.45
N GLU A 105 -22.11 -18.89 -6.37
CA GLU A 105 -23.21 -18.16 -5.74
C GLU A 105 -22.77 -16.86 -5.04
N LEU A 106 -21.50 -16.76 -4.66
CA LEU A 106 -20.90 -15.58 -4.00
C LEU A 106 -20.13 -14.69 -4.99
N SER A 107 -20.03 -15.12 -6.25
CA SER A 107 -19.23 -14.49 -7.27
C SER A 107 -20.08 -13.55 -8.11
N ASP A 108 -19.70 -12.27 -8.16
CA ASP A 108 -20.30 -11.27 -9.04
C ASP A 108 -19.27 -10.65 -10.01
N ASP A 109 -19.74 -9.73 -10.84
CA ASP A 109 -18.89 -8.94 -11.75
C ASP A 109 -18.32 -7.67 -11.09
N SER A 110 -18.43 -7.55 -9.76
CA SER A 110 -17.85 -6.41 -9.06
C SER A 110 -16.32 -6.49 -9.06
N SER A 111 -15.69 -5.34 -8.88
CA SER A 111 -14.25 -5.18 -8.97
C SER A 111 -13.66 -4.55 -7.73
N ILE A 112 -12.41 -4.87 -7.43
CA ILE A 112 -11.64 -4.33 -6.32
C ILE A 112 -10.29 -3.84 -6.83
N THR A 113 -9.82 -2.71 -6.32
CA THR A 113 -8.47 -2.22 -6.61
C THR A 113 -7.50 -2.78 -5.59
N VAL A 114 -6.39 -3.33 -6.05
CA VAL A 114 -5.32 -3.91 -5.22
C VAL A 114 -4.01 -3.22 -5.56
N CYS A 115 -3.36 -2.68 -4.54
CA CYS A 115 -1.99 -2.20 -4.55
C CYS A 115 -1.09 -3.12 -3.73
N THR A 116 0.07 -3.46 -4.26
CA THR A 116 1.11 -4.29 -3.61
C THR A 116 2.42 -3.52 -3.51
N CYS A 117 3.19 -3.74 -2.44
CA CYS A 117 4.54 -3.20 -2.29
C CYS A 117 5.42 -4.02 -1.31
N TYR A 118 6.76 -3.86 -1.36
CA TYR A 118 7.73 -4.71 -0.62
C TYR A 118 8.41 -4.05 0.56
N ALA A 119 8.54 -2.72 0.52
CA ALA A 119 9.30 -2.02 1.55
C ALA A 119 8.54 -1.99 2.89
N ASP A 120 9.28 -1.86 3.98
CA ASP A 120 8.67 -1.72 5.29
C ASP A 120 7.72 -0.51 5.31
N TYR A 121 6.52 -0.72 5.84
CA TYR A 121 5.48 0.30 5.97
C TYR A 121 5.02 0.94 4.64
N CYS A 122 5.34 0.36 3.48
CA CYS A 122 5.05 0.95 2.17
C CYS A 122 3.55 1.10 1.89
N ASN A 123 2.71 0.22 2.45
CA ASN A 123 1.26 0.34 2.36
C ASN A 123 0.69 1.26 3.46
N GLY A 124 1.53 1.94 4.24
CA GLY A 124 1.19 2.83 5.35
C GLY A 124 1.60 4.29 5.13
N ARG A 125 2.55 4.55 4.23
CA ARG A 125 3.08 5.87 3.88
C ARG A 125 2.91 6.18 2.40
N SER A 126 2.62 7.43 2.06
CA SER A 126 2.68 7.88 0.68
C SER A 126 4.13 7.88 0.18
N SER A 127 4.39 7.17 -0.92
CA SER A 127 5.68 7.23 -1.64
C SER A 127 6.00 8.64 -2.17
N SER A 128 5.01 9.54 -2.25
CA SER A 128 5.21 10.94 -2.67
C SER A 128 5.97 11.80 -1.65
N GLU A 129 6.08 11.38 -0.39
CA GLU A 129 6.87 12.08 0.63
C GLU A 129 8.32 11.59 0.69
N ALA A 130 8.55 10.30 0.42
CA ALA A 130 9.90 9.73 0.39
C ALA A 130 10.77 10.31 -0.73
N THR A 131 10.17 10.66 -1.87
CA THR A 131 10.90 11.25 -3.02
C THR A 131 11.31 12.71 -2.79
N LYS A 132 10.58 13.47 -1.97
CA LYS A 132 10.91 14.89 -1.71
C LYS A 132 12.14 15.05 -0.81
N LEU A 133 12.31 14.15 0.16
CA LEU A 133 13.47 14.18 1.07
C LEU A 133 14.77 13.80 0.36
N GLY A 134 14.75 12.80 -0.53
CA GLY A 134 15.93 12.39 -1.30
C GLY A 134 16.46 13.48 -2.22
N ILE A 135 15.59 14.13 -3.01
CA ILE A 135 16.00 15.17 -3.97
C ILE A 135 16.59 16.40 -3.24
N SER A 136 16.05 16.76 -2.08
CA SER A 136 16.55 17.87 -1.27
C SER A 136 17.96 17.60 -0.72
N GLN A 137 18.23 16.37 -0.25
CA GLN A 137 19.53 16.01 0.33
C GLN A 137 20.65 15.96 -0.72
N TYR A 138 20.41 15.41 -1.91
CA TYR A 138 21.40 15.39 -3.00
C TYR A 138 21.72 16.79 -3.53
N SER A 139 20.72 17.67 -3.59
CA SER A 139 20.91 19.06 -4.05
C SER A 139 21.82 19.85 -3.11
N PHE A 140 21.69 19.65 -1.79
CA PHE A 140 22.51 20.34 -0.78
C PHE A 140 23.98 19.87 -0.80
N LEU A 141 24.22 18.57 -0.99
CA LEU A 141 25.56 18.00 -1.08
C LEU A 141 26.31 18.48 -2.33
N LEU A 142 25.63 18.56 -3.48
CA LEU A 142 26.23 19.09 -4.71
C LEU A 142 26.60 20.57 -4.56
N LEU A 143 25.73 21.40 -3.97
CA LEU A 143 26.02 22.81 -3.70
C LEU A 143 27.20 23.00 -2.75
N PHE A 144 27.27 22.21 -1.67
CA PHE A 144 28.38 22.26 -0.73
C PHE A 144 29.71 21.87 -1.41
N SER A 145 29.71 20.80 -2.21
CA SER A 145 30.90 20.36 -2.94
C SER A 145 31.39 21.41 -3.95
N PHE A 146 30.47 22.11 -4.62
CA PHE A 146 30.78 23.18 -5.56
C PHE A 146 31.40 24.39 -4.86
N LEU A 147 30.83 24.84 -3.74
CA LEU A 147 31.37 25.95 -2.94
C LEU A 147 32.75 25.62 -2.36
N LEU A 148 32.97 24.38 -1.92
CA LEU A 148 34.28 23.93 -1.44
C LEU A 148 35.34 24.00 -2.55
N SER A 149 34.97 23.60 -3.77
CA SER A 149 35.87 23.64 -4.93
C SER A 149 36.28 25.07 -5.31
N ILE A 150 35.34 26.03 -5.23
CA ILE A 150 35.61 27.46 -5.46
C ILE A 150 36.53 28.02 -4.38
N TYR A 151 36.29 27.65 -3.12
CA TYR A 151 37.09 28.10 -1.99
C TYR A 151 38.54 27.60 -2.10
N ILE A 152 38.75 26.32 -2.44
CA ILE A 152 40.08 25.74 -2.66
C ILE A 152 40.78 26.44 -3.81
N GLN A 153 40.11 26.66 -4.95
CA GLN A 153 40.70 27.41 -6.07
C GLN A 153 41.13 28.82 -5.66
N ARG A 154 40.32 29.54 -4.87
CA ARG A 154 40.69 30.88 -4.38
C ARG A 154 41.94 30.88 -3.49
N ILE A 155 42.09 29.88 -2.61
CA ILE A 155 43.29 29.76 -1.76
C ILE A 155 44.53 29.51 -2.63
N SER A 156 44.43 28.63 -3.64
CA SER A 156 45.53 28.35 -4.55
C SER A 156 45.97 29.58 -5.36
N TYR A 157 45.03 30.47 -5.73
CA TYR A 157 45.34 31.72 -6.43
C TYR A 157 45.94 32.81 -5.54
N LEU A 158 45.73 32.79 -4.22
CA LEU A 158 46.34 33.74 -3.28
C LEU A 158 47.73 33.31 -2.78
N SER A 159 48.13 32.07 -3.06
CA SER A 159 49.41 31.49 -2.64
C SER A 159 50.45 31.38 -3.76
N SER A 160 50.14 31.93 -4.95
CA SER A 160 51.05 32.14 -6.09
C SER A 160 51.30 33.62 -6.31
#